data_AF-A0A924RUW8-F1
#
_entry.id   AF-A0A924RUW8-F1
#
_cell.length_a   1.000
_cell.length_b   1.000
_cell.length_c   1.000
_cell.angle_alpha   90.00
_cell.angle_beta   90.00
_cell.angle_gamma   90.00
#
_symmetry.space_group_name_H-M   'P 1'
#
loop_
_entity.id
_entity.type
_entity.pdbx_description
1 polymer ?
#
loop_
_entity_poly.entity_id
_entity_poly.type
_entity_poly.pdbx_seq_one_letter_code
_entity_poly.pdbx_strand_id
1 'polypeptide(L)'
;MHSFNELVKDFVVKFDVSHFPENPSTLYAPGDYFLQLGGKRIRPVMCLMGNELFDKILPDAYEVATAIELFHNFTLVHDDIMDAAPLRRGMETVHKKYGESVALLCGDVMMIRAYDYLNKI
;
A
#
# COMPACT_ATOMS: atom_id res chain seq x y z
N MET A 1 -18.85 4.48 16.82
CA MET A 1 -17.85 5.02 15.89
C MET A 1 -16.51 5.00 16.56
N HIS A 2 -15.59 4.24 15.97
CA HIS A 2 -14.20 4.22 16.38
C HIS A 2 -13.59 5.60 16.08
N SER A 3 -12.63 6.01 16.90
CA SER A 3 -11.80 7.16 16.59
C SER A 3 -10.87 6.86 15.42
N PHE A 4 -10.41 7.92 14.75
CA PHE A 4 -9.42 7.78 13.66
C PHE A 4 -8.19 6.98 14.11
N ASN A 5 -7.67 7.22 15.31
CA ASN A 5 -6.47 6.55 15.81
C ASN A 5 -6.71 5.06 16.13
N GLU A 6 -7.91 4.67 16.53
CA GLU A 6 -8.27 3.26 16.71
C GLU A 6 -8.30 2.54 15.35
N LEU A 7 -8.96 3.14 14.36
CA LEU A 7 -9.01 2.57 13.00
C LEU A 7 -7.64 2.51 12.32
N VAL A 8 -6.75 3.49 12.55
CA VAL A 8 -5.36 3.42 12.09
C VAL A 8 -4.66 2.19 12.68
N LYS A 9 -4.78 1.97 13.98
CA LYS A 9 -4.14 0.82 14.65
C LYS A 9 -4.69 -0.50 14.10
N ASP A 10 -6.01 -0.61 14.00
CA ASP A 10 -6.67 -1.82 13.51
C ASP A 10 -6.31 -2.11 12.05
N PHE A 11 -6.29 -1.07 11.21
CA PHE A 11 -5.87 -1.20 9.82
C PHE A 11 -4.42 -1.63 9.70
N VAL A 12 -3.50 -1.02 10.46
CA VAL A 12 -2.07 -1.36 10.41
C VAL A 12 -1.85 -2.83 10.78
N VAL A 13 -2.51 -3.34 11.81
CA VAL A 13 -2.40 -4.76 12.20
C VAL A 13 -2.84 -5.70 11.07
N LYS A 14 -3.88 -5.31 10.30
CA LYS A 14 -4.38 -6.11 9.18
C LYS A 14 -3.57 -5.93 7.90
N PHE A 15 -2.96 -4.77 7.71
CA PHE A 15 -2.16 -4.42 6.55
C PHE A 15 -0.71 -4.92 6.68
N ASP A 16 -0.19 -5.11 7.89
CA ASP A 16 1.20 -5.55 8.11
C ASP A 16 1.36 -7.06 7.87
N VAL A 17 1.11 -7.47 6.63
CA VAL A 17 1.26 -8.83 6.11
C VAL A 17 2.03 -8.78 4.79
N SER A 18 2.58 -9.91 4.37
CA SER A 18 3.20 -9.98 3.05
C SER A 18 2.13 -9.84 1.96
N HIS A 19 2.30 -8.85 1.09
CA HIS A 19 1.39 -8.61 -0.03
C HIS A 19 1.87 -9.23 -1.34
N PHE A 20 3.13 -9.65 -1.43
CA PHE A 20 3.75 -10.13 -2.67
C PHE A 20 4.32 -11.55 -2.49
N PRO A 21 4.47 -12.33 -3.59
CA PRO A 21 5.19 -13.60 -3.53
C PRO A 21 6.67 -13.43 -3.17
N GLU A 22 7.31 -14.49 -2.68
CA GLU A 22 8.75 -14.44 -2.33
C GLU A 22 9.68 -14.42 -3.54
N ASN A 23 9.26 -15.02 -4.67
CA ASN A 23 10.12 -15.25 -5.83
C ASN A 23 9.47 -14.80 -7.15
N PRO A 24 10.18 -14.05 -8.02
CA PRO A 24 11.58 -13.63 -7.85
C PRO A 24 11.73 -12.45 -6.88
N SER A 25 12.68 -12.56 -5.95
CA SER A 25 12.90 -11.54 -4.91
C SER A 25 13.30 -10.17 -5.47
N THR A 26 13.96 -10.15 -6.63
CA THR A 26 14.36 -8.92 -7.32
C THR A 26 13.16 -8.07 -7.77
N LEU A 27 11.97 -8.66 -7.92
CA LEU A 27 10.75 -7.96 -8.29
C LEU A 27 9.90 -7.62 -7.06
N TYR A 28 9.77 -8.54 -6.11
CA TYR A 28 8.80 -8.42 -5.01
C TYR A 28 9.35 -7.78 -3.74
N ALA A 29 10.60 -8.04 -3.37
CA ALA A 29 11.22 -7.43 -2.18
C ALA A 29 11.30 -5.89 -2.24
N PRO A 30 11.48 -5.24 -3.41
CA PRO A 30 11.35 -3.78 -3.52
C PRO A 30 9.99 -3.23 -3.09
N GLY A 31 8.90 -3.98 -3.34
CA GLY A 31 7.55 -3.61 -2.93
C GLY A 31 7.39 -3.66 -1.42
N ASP A 32 7.85 -4.74 -0.79
CA ASP A 32 7.86 -4.87 0.69
C ASP A 32 8.69 -3.75 1.33
N TYR A 33 9.88 -3.47 0.78
CA TYR A 33 10.69 -2.35 1.22
C TYR A 33 9.93 -1.02 1.16
N PHE A 34 9.20 -0.77 0.08
CA PHE A 34 8.46 0.47 -0.09
C PHE A 34 7.30 0.60 0.92
N LEU A 35 6.57 -0.49 1.17
CA LEU A 35 5.47 -0.50 2.14
C LEU A 35 5.94 -0.28 3.58
N GLN A 36 7.15 -0.74 3.92
CA GLN A 36 7.80 -0.50 5.22
C GLN A 36 8.15 0.97 5.46
N LEU A 37 8.21 1.81 4.42
CA LEU A 37 8.40 3.26 4.59
C LEU A 37 7.21 3.93 5.31
N GLY A 38 6.12 3.20 5.53
CA GLY A 38 5.01 3.62 6.38
C GLY A 38 3.99 4.50 5.65
N GLY A 39 3.39 5.45 6.36
CA GLY A 39 2.45 6.43 5.80
C GLY A 39 1.43 6.89 6.83
N LYS A 40 0.62 7.90 6.45
CA LYS A 40 -0.39 8.47 7.36
C LYS A 40 -1.66 7.62 7.48
N ARG A 41 -1.84 6.62 6.59
CA ARG A 41 -3.01 5.73 6.53
C ARG A 41 -4.36 6.44 6.45
N ILE A 42 -4.40 7.68 5.95
CA ILE A 42 -5.63 8.48 5.89
C ILE A 42 -6.65 7.84 4.94
N ARG A 43 -6.22 7.41 3.75
CA ARG A 43 -7.10 6.86 2.71
C ARG A 43 -7.79 5.55 3.11
N PRO A 44 -7.07 4.51 3.57
CA PRO A 44 -7.73 3.28 4.02
C PRO A 44 -8.66 3.54 5.21
N VAL A 45 -8.27 4.39 6.16
CA VAL A 45 -9.11 4.69 7.32
C VAL A 45 -10.38 5.47 6.94
N MET A 46 -10.32 6.37 5.96
CA MET A 46 -11.53 7.02 5.44
C MET A 46 -12.51 6.02 4.82
N CYS A 47 -12.03 4.96 4.17
CA CYS A 47 -12.87 3.88 3.68
C CYS A 47 -13.58 3.14 4.83
N LEU A 48 -12.83 2.77 5.88
CA LEU A 48 -13.39 2.11 7.07
C LEU A 48 -14.40 2.99 7.81
N MET A 49 -14.10 4.27 8.00
CA MET A 49 -15.02 5.24 8.59
C MET A 49 -16.30 5.36 7.74
N GLY A 50 -16.17 5.38 6.42
CA GLY A 50 -17.31 5.42 5.50
C GLY A 50 -18.22 4.21 5.65
N ASN A 51 -17.66 3.01 5.81
CA ASN A 51 -18.44 1.80 6.09
C ASN A 51 -19.11 1.87 7.48
N GLU A 52 -18.40 2.34 8.50
CA GLU A 52 -18.90 2.43 9.88
C GLU A 52 -20.12 3.36 10.04
N LEU A 53 -20.32 4.31 9.12
CA LEU A 53 -21.49 5.18 9.12
C LEU A 53 -22.80 4.43 8.86
N PHE A 54 -22.74 3.28 8.17
CA PHE A 54 -23.92 2.55 7.71
C PHE A 54 -24.06 1.16 8.31
N ASP A 55 -22.97 0.52 8.72
CA ASP A 55 -22.98 -0.77 9.41
C ASP A 55 -21.69 -0.99 10.23
N LYS A 56 -21.56 -2.12 10.91
CA LYS A 56 -20.31 -2.58 11.50
C LYS A 56 -19.25 -2.78 10.42
N ILE A 57 -18.00 -2.62 10.80
CA ILE A 57 -16.88 -2.82 9.88
C ILE A 57 -16.74 -4.30 9.51
N LEU A 58 -17.05 -4.63 8.26
CA LEU A 58 -16.99 -6.00 7.74
C LEU A 58 -15.59 -6.33 7.19
N PRO A 59 -15.23 -7.62 7.07
CA PRO A 59 -13.97 -8.04 6.44
C PRO A 59 -13.72 -7.40 5.06
N ASP A 60 -14.76 -7.31 4.23
CA ASP A 60 -14.70 -6.74 2.88
C ASP A 60 -14.22 -5.28 2.88
N ALA A 61 -14.59 -4.49 3.89
CA ALA A 61 -14.13 -3.12 4.03
C ALA A 61 -12.60 -3.04 4.24
N TYR A 62 -12.00 -4.04 4.91
CA TYR A 62 -10.55 -4.13 5.06
C TYR A 62 -9.85 -4.58 3.78
N GLU A 63 -10.47 -5.45 2.97
CA GLU A 63 -9.93 -5.81 1.65
C GLU A 63 -9.91 -4.57 0.75
N VAL A 64 -11.00 -3.77 0.72
CA VAL A 64 -11.06 -2.50 -0.04
C VAL A 64 -10.07 -1.47 0.50
N ALA A 65 -9.96 -1.31 1.83
CA ALA A 65 -8.99 -0.40 2.43
C ALA A 65 -7.55 -0.79 2.07
N THR A 66 -7.23 -2.09 2.07
CA THR A 66 -5.93 -2.62 1.64
C THR A 66 -5.67 -2.33 0.18
N ALA A 67 -6.66 -2.54 -0.69
CA ALA A 67 -6.56 -2.20 -2.11
C ALA A 67 -6.27 -0.71 -2.33
N ILE A 68 -6.96 0.18 -1.61
CA ILE A 68 -6.75 1.63 -1.67
C ILE A 68 -5.32 2.00 -1.24
N GLU A 69 -4.81 1.40 -0.17
CA GLU A 69 -3.45 1.66 0.31
C GLU A 69 -2.39 1.15 -0.69
N LEU A 70 -2.55 -0.06 -1.24
CA LEU A 70 -1.66 -0.60 -2.27
C LEU A 70 -1.68 0.25 -3.55
N PHE A 71 -2.86 0.63 -4.02
CA PHE A 71 -3.03 1.49 -5.19
C PHE A 71 -2.35 2.85 -4.97
N HIS A 72 -2.51 3.45 -3.80
CA HIS A 72 -1.83 4.70 -3.49
C HIS A 72 -0.31 4.54 -3.46
N ASN A 73 0.21 3.46 -2.89
CA ASN A 73 1.66 3.25 -2.85
C ASN A 73 2.23 2.96 -4.24
N PHE A 74 1.48 2.29 -5.14
CA PHE A 74 1.82 2.16 -6.55
C PHE A 74 2.11 3.54 -7.18
N THR A 75 1.18 4.49 -7.03
CA THR A 75 1.36 5.81 -7.66
C THR A 75 2.60 6.51 -7.11
N LEU A 76 2.88 6.37 -5.81
CA LEU A 76 4.06 6.99 -5.20
C LEU A 76 5.40 6.40 -5.70
N VAL A 77 5.45 5.10 -5.98
CA VAL A 77 6.64 4.47 -6.57
C VAL A 77 6.90 5.05 -7.97
N HIS A 78 5.84 5.22 -8.77
CA HIS A 78 5.95 5.80 -10.11
C HIS A 78 6.24 7.31 -10.06
N ASP A 79 5.61 8.04 -9.13
CA ASP A 79 5.88 9.47 -8.88
C ASP A 79 7.35 9.69 -8.52
N ASP A 80 7.93 8.83 -7.68
CA ASP A 80 9.36 8.93 -7.34
C ASP A 80 10.26 8.87 -8.58
N ILE A 81 9.90 8.04 -9.58
CA ILE A 81 10.63 7.95 -10.86
C ILE A 81 10.42 9.24 -11.67
N MET A 82 9.17 9.67 -11.83
CA MET A 82 8.82 10.86 -12.61
C MET A 82 9.45 12.15 -12.07
N ASP A 83 9.52 12.27 -10.75
CA ASP A 83 10.12 13.41 -10.05
C ASP A 83 11.64 13.32 -9.94
N ALA A 84 12.26 12.22 -10.40
CA ALA A 84 13.66 11.88 -10.17
C ALA A 84 14.06 12.01 -8.67
N ALA A 85 13.12 11.67 -7.78
CA ALA A 85 13.24 11.92 -6.35
C ALA A 85 14.28 10.99 -5.71
N PRO A 86 15.34 11.53 -5.08
CA PRO A 86 16.37 10.68 -4.51
C PRO A 86 15.91 9.97 -3.23
N LEU A 87 15.00 10.60 -2.48
CA LEU A 87 14.58 10.15 -1.15
C LEU A 87 13.06 10.26 -0.98
N ARG A 88 12.49 9.32 -0.23
CA ARG A 88 11.13 9.37 0.31
C ARG A 88 11.16 9.09 1.81
N ARG A 89 10.64 10.04 2.59
CA ARG A 89 10.63 9.98 4.06
C ARG A 89 12.02 9.69 4.67
N GLY A 90 13.06 10.28 4.06
CA GLY A 90 14.45 10.14 4.49
C GLY A 90 15.14 8.85 4.03
N MET A 91 14.44 7.96 3.33
CA MET A 91 14.99 6.70 2.80
C MET A 91 15.14 6.78 1.28
N GLU A 92 16.07 6.01 0.70
CA GLU A 92 16.22 5.94 -0.77
C GLU A 92 14.93 5.46 -1.45
N THR A 93 14.58 6.11 -2.55
CA THR A 93 13.44 5.67 -3.36
C THR A 93 13.77 4.36 -4.09
N VAL A 94 12.74 3.60 -4.48
CA VAL A 94 12.90 2.27 -5.09
C VAL A 94 13.81 2.33 -6.33
N HIS A 95 13.63 3.35 -7.18
CA HIS A 95 14.41 3.49 -8.42
C HIS A 95 15.88 3.84 -8.17
N LYS A 96 16.19 4.55 -7.07
CA LYS A 96 17.58 4.82 -6.69
C LYS A 96 18.25 3.59 -6.12
N LYS A 97 17.53 2.81 -5.31
CA LYS A 97 18.09 1.64 -4.60
C LYS A 97 18.18 0.40 -5.47
N TYR A 98 17.19 0.15 -6.33
CA TYR A 98 17.06 -1.09 -7.10
C TYR A 98 17.06 -0.87 -8.63
N GLY A 99 17.10 0.37 -9.09
CA GLY A 99 17.06 0.74 -10.52
C GLY A 99 15.65 1.02 -11.04
N GLU A 100 15.57 1.83 -12.10
CA GLU A 100 14.31 2.33 -12.67
C GLU A 100 13.41 1.21 -13.19
N SER A 101 13.95 0.23 -13.93
CA SER A 101 13.15 -0.87 -14.47
C SER A 101 12.51 -1.71 -13.37
N VAL A 102 13.23 -1.94 -12.27
CA VAL A 102 12.71 -2.67 -11.11
C VAL A 102 11.61 -1.86 -10.42
N ALA A 103 11.82 -0.56 -10.23
CA ALA A 103 10.82 0.32 -9.62
C ALA A 103 9.53 0.41 -10.46
N LEU A 104 9.65 0.51 -11.78
CA LEU A 104 8.51 0.54 -12.69
C LEU A 104 7.67 -0.74 -12.55
N LEU A 105 8.30 -1.91 -12.70
CA LEU A 105 7.63 -3.21 -12.60
C LEU A 105 7.09 -3.47 -11.18
N CYS A 106 7.80 -3.02 -10.15
CA CYS A 106 7.32 -3.08 -8.77
C CYS A 106 6.01 -2.31 -8.61
N GLY A 107 5.94 -1.07 -9.13
CA GLY A 107 4.69 -0.29 -9.12
C GLY A 107 3.56 -1.00 -9.87
N ASP A 108 3.83 -1.58 -11.04
CA ASP A 108 2.82 -2.33 -11.81
C ASP A 108 2.29 -3.54 -11.04
N VAL A 109 3.16 -4.29 -10.36
CA VAL A 109 2.76 -5.39 -9.47
C VAL A 109 1.86 -4.88 -8.34
N MET A 110 2.20 -3.75 -7.70
CA MET A 110 1.38 -3.16 -6.64
C MET A 110 -0.02 -2.80 -7.11
N MET A 111 -0.14 -2.27 -8.33
CA MET A 111 -1.44 -2.00 -8.96
C MET A 111 -2.25 -3.29 -9.13
N ILE A 112 -1.66 -4.36 -9.69
CA ILE A 112 -2.36 -5.65 -9.86
C ILE A 112 -2.76 -6.24 -8.50
N ARG A 113 -1.90 -6.15 -7.50
CA ARG A 113 -2.24 -6.61 -6.14
C ARG A 113 -3.40 -5.83 -5.54
N ALA A 114 -3.52 -4.52 -5.79
CA ALA A 114 -4.71 -3.78 -5.38
C ALA A 114 -6.00 -4.38 -5.99
N TYR A 115 -5.97 -4.75 -7.27
CA TYR A 115 -7.12 -5.43 -7.91
C TYR A 115 -7.38 -6.83 -7.34
N ASP A 116 -6.35 -7.59 -6.97
CA ASP A 116 -6.54 -8.89 -6.31
C ASP A 116 -7.29 -8.76 -4.98
N TYR A 117 -7.04 -7.70 -4.22
CA TYR A 117 -7.81 -7.42 -3.00
C TYR A 117 -9.26 -7.02 -3.31
N LEU A 118 -9.50 -6.25 -4.36
CA LEU A 118 -10.86 -5.93 -4.83
C LEU A 118 -11.61 -7.14 -5.41
N ASN A 119 -10.93 -8.21 -5.82
CA ASN A 119 -11.58 -9.41 -6.33
C ASN A 119 -12.05 -10.38 -5.23
N LYS A 120 -11.76 -10.10 -3.95
CA LYS A 120 -12.16 -10.93 -2.81
C LYS A 120 -13.51 -10.54 -2.19
N ILE A 121 -14.02 -9.37 -2.57
CA ILE A 121 -15.31 -8.83 -2.10
C ILE A 121 -16.48 -9.33 -2.96
#